data_AF-A0A4R5EQ66-F1
#
_entry.id   AF-A0A4R5EQ66-F1
#
_cell.length_a   1.000
_cell.length_b   1.000
_cell.length_c   1.000
_cell.angle_alpha   90.00
_cell.angle_beta   90.00
_cell.angle_gamma   90.00
#
_symmetry.space_group_name_H-M   'P 1'
#
loop_
_entity.id
_entity.type
_entity.pdbx_description
1 polymer ?
#
loop_
_entity_poly.entity_id
_entity_poly.type
_entity_poly.pdbx_seq_one_letter_code
_entity_poly.pdbx_strand_id
1 'polypeptide(L)' 'MTQRNTTLSRHVTSDGIVVWTRCACGRLRMDLVPIAGGAPLSAGPCPRCHTGPDPLTPDQG' A
#
# COMPACT_ATOMS: atom_id res chain seq x y z
N MET A 1 -8.34 -6.40 19.37
CA MET A 1 -7.66 -5.15 19.01
C MET A 1 -7.41 -5.17 17.50
N THR A 2 -8.05 -4.31 16.73
CA THR A 2 -7.81 -4.19 15.28
C THR A 2 -6.46 -3.50 15.12
N GLN A 3 -5.41 -4.29 14.87
CA GLN A 3 -4.07 -3.75 14.66
C GLN A 3 -4.08 -2.99 13.33
N ARG A 4 -3.75 -1.70 13.37
CA ARG A 4 -3.79 -0.80 12.20
C ARG A 4 -2.44 -0.74 11.52
N ASN A 5 -2.45 -0.41 10.23
CA ASN A 5 -1.24 -0.07 9.51
C ASN A 5 -0.75 1.31 9.97
N THR A 6 0.56 1.48 10.11
CA THR A 6 1.18 2.72 10.55
C THR A 6 2.12 3.22 9.47
N THR A 7 1.88 4.43 8.95
CA THR A 7 2.84 5.11 8.08
C THR A 7 4.07 5.46 8.89
N LEU A 8 5.23 5.02 8.42
CA LEU A 8 6.53 5.29 9.05
C LEU A 8 7.17 6.55 8.47
N SER A 9 7.12 6.70 7.15
CA SER A 9 7.69 7.87 6.47
C SER A 9 7.02 8.15 5.14
N ARG A 10 7.18 9.40 4.68
CA ARG A 10 6.76 9.88 3.38
C ARG A 10 7.88 10.74 2.81
N HIS A 11 8.32 10.43 1.60
CA HIS A 11 9.38 11.14 0.92
C HIS A 11 8.91 11.58 -0.47
N VAL A 12 9.17 12.84 -0.79
CA VAL A 12 9.03 13.34 -2.16
C VAL A 12 10.36 13.06 -2.87
N THR A 13 10.27 12.44 -4.03
CA THR A 13 11.39 12.15 -4.93
C THR A 13 11.11 12.78 -6.30
N SER A 14 12.09 12.75 -7.21
CA SER A 14 11.88 13.16 -8.60
C SER A 14 10.80 12.34 -9.32
N ASP A 15 10.62 11.07 -8.92
CA ASP A 15 9.68 10.14 -9.55
C ASP A 15 8.28 10.21 -8.94
N GLY A 16 8.17 10.71 -7.71
CA GLY A 16 6.90 10.99 -7.07
C GLY A 16 6.95 10.88 -5.55
N ILE A 17 5.93 10.29 -4.94
CA ILE A 17 5.85 10.16 -3.47
C ILE A 17 6.07 8.70 -3.09
N VAL A 18 7.12 8.45 -2.32
CA VAL A 18 7.38 7.16 -1.68
C VAL A 18 6.82 7.18 -0.27
N VAL A 19 5.97 6.20 0.05
CA VAL A 19 5.39 6.00 1.38
C VAL A 19 5.85 4.65 1.92
N TRP A 20 6.40 4.67 3.13
CA TRP A 20 6.71 3.46 3.88
C TRP A 20 5.67 3.22 4.96
N THR A 21 5.12 2.02 4.97
CA THR A 21 4.09 1.61 5.92
C THR A 21 4.51 0.34 6.62
N ARG A 22 4.39 0.33 7.95
CA ARG A 22 4.41 -0.91 8.72
C ARG A 22 3.00 -1.45 8.78
N CYS A 23 2.80 -2.59 8.15
CA CYS A 23 1.53 -3.29 8.22
C CYS A 23 1.27 -3.78 9.65
N ALA A 24 -0.01 -3.97 9.97
CA ALA A 24 -0.44 -4.64 11.19
C ALA A 24 0.28 -5.99 11.39
N CYS A 25 0.51 -6.73 10.29
CA CYS A 25 1.25 -7.99 10.29
C CYS A 25 2.75 -7.86 10.65
N GLY A 26 3.25 -6.66 10.92
CA GLY A 26 4.65 -6.36 11.24
C GLY A 26 5.55 -6.19 10.01
N ARG A 27 5.10 -6.60 8.81
CA ARG A 27 5.86 -6.44 7.56
C ARG A 27 5.90 -5.00 7.10
N LEU A 28 6.97 -4.67 6.38
CA LEU A 28 7.18 -3.39 5.75
C LEU A 28 6.62 -3.41 4.33
N ARG A 29 5.87 -2.37 3.97
CA ARG A 29 5.35 -2.12 2.62
C ARG A 29 5.84 -0.76 2.13
N MET A 30 6.29 -0.72 0.89
CA MET A 30 6.59 0.49 0.15
C MET A 30 5.50 0.72 -0.89
N ASP A 31 5.04 1.95 -1.01
CA ASP A 31 4.19 2.39 -2.11
C ASP A 31 4.82 3.62 -2.79
N LEU A 32 4.96 3.59 -4.10
CA LEU A 32 5.34 4.73 -4.94
C LEU A 32 4.09 5.22 -5.68
N VAL A 33 3.77 6.50 -5.49
CA VAL A 33 2.77 7.21 -6.28
C VAL A 33 3.51 8.09 -7.30
N PRO A 34 3.52 7.73 -8.59
CA PRO A 34 4.28 8.48 -9.60
C PRO A 34 3.63 9.83 -9.89
N ILE A 35 4.46 10.87 -10.06
CA ILE A 35 3.94 12.20 -10.47
C ILE A 35 3.59 12.27 -11.96
N ALA A 36 4.21 11.42 -12.78
CA ALA A 36 4.03 11.41 -14.24
C ALA A 36 2.75 10.67 -14.70
N GLY A 37 1.81 10.38 -13.78
CA GLY A 37 0.57 9.66 -14.11
C GLY A 37 0.75 8.16 -14.39
N GLY A 38 1.89 7.58 -14.02
CA GLY A 38 2.14 6.14 -14.11
C GLY A 38 1.38 5.32 -13.06
N ALA A 39 1.33 4.01 -13.26
CA ALA A 39 0.70 3.10 -12.30
C ALA A 39 1.46 3.11 -10.95
N PRO A 40 0.74 3.10 -9.81
CA PRO A 40 1.38 3.00 -8.51
C PRO A 40 2.14 1.68 -8.39
N LEU A 41 3.33 1.74 -7.80
CA LEU A 41 4.16 0.56 -7.56
C LEU A 41 4.14 0.23 -6.07
N SER A 42 4.01 -1.05 -5.76
CA SER A 42 4.07 -1.53 -4.38
C SER A 42 5.11 -2.62 -4.25
N ALA A 43 5.91 -2.55 -3.19
CA ALA A 43 6.87 -3.58 -2.81
C ALA A 43 6.66 -4.00 -1.35
N GLY A 44 6.94 -5.27 -1.05
CA GLY A 44 6.69 -5.84 0.28
C GLY A 44 5.23 -6.27 0.46
N PRO A 45 4.78 -7.34 -0.20
CA PRO A 45 3.41 -7.82 -0.07
C PRO A 45 3.15 -8.25 1.38
N CYS A 46 2.21 -7.59 2.06
CA CYS A 46 1.59 -8.16 3.25
C CYS A 46 0.25 -8.78 2.83
N PRO A 47 0.11 -10.12 2.90
CA PRO A 47 -1.12 -10.82 2.50
C PRO A 47 -2.33 -10.46 3.36
N ARG A 48 -2.11 -9.81 4.52
CA ARG A 48 -3.17 -9.32 5.42
C ARG A 48 -3.48 -7.83 5.23
N CYS A 49 -2.77 -7.13 4.34
CA CYS A 49 -2.98 -5.72 4.03
C CYS A 49 -3.66 -5.51 2.66
N HIS A 50 -4.33 -6.54 2.12
CA HIS A 50 -5.33 -6.35 1.07
C HIS A 50 -6.52 -5.59 1.67
N THR A 51 -6.33 -4.29 1.93
CA THR A 51 -7.35 -3.34 2.31
C THR A 51 -7.50 -2.31 1.20
N GLY A 52 -7.78 -2.82 0.00
CA GLY A 52 -8.71 -2.21 -0.93
C GLY A 52 -9.77 -3.27 -1.25
N PRO A 53 -11.03 -2.92 -1.54
CA PRO A 53 -11.98 -3.90 -2.06
C PRO A 53 -11.31 -4.53 -3.29
N ASP A 54 -11.10 -5.84 -3.21
CA ASP A 54 -10.60 -6.60 -4.34
C ASP A 54 -11.59 -6.41 -5.50
N PRO A 55 -11.20 -5.86 -6.67
CA PRO A 55 -12.12 -5.67 -7.78
C PRO A 55 -12.52 -7.00 -8.47
N LEU A 56 -12.21 -8.18 -7.91
CA LEU A 56 -12.48 -9.49 -8.51
C LEU A 56 -13.43 -10.38 -7.71
N THR A 57 -14.24 -9.85 -6.78
CA THR A 57 -15.41 -10.61 -6.29
C THR A 57 -16.68 -10.13 -6.98
N PRO A 58 -17.13 -10.77 -8.08
CA PRO A 58 -18.52 -10.61 -8.49
C PRO A 58 -19.43 -11.18 -7.39
N ASP A 59 -20.36 -10.34 -6.99
CA ASP A 59 -21.53 -10.63 -6.16
C ASP A 59 -22.17 -11.96 -6.57
N GLN A 60 -22.00 -13.02 -5.77
CA GLN A 60 -22.78 -14.24 -5.92
C GLN A 60 -24.09 -14.06 -5.16
N GLY A 61 -25.17 -13.88 -5.94
CA GLY A 61 -26.55 -14.02 -5.47
C GLY A 61 -26.96 -15.46 -5.17
#